data_AF-A0A921HPN1-F1
#
_entry.id   AF-A0A921HPN1-F1
#
_cell.length_a   1.000
_cell.length_b   1.000
_cell.length_c   1.000
_cell.angle_alpha   90.00
_cell.angle_beta   90.00
_cell.angle_gamma   90.00
#
_symmetry.space_group_name_H-M   'P 1'
#
loop_
_entity.id
_entity.type
_entity.pdbx_description
1 polymer ?
#
loop_
_entity_poly.entity_id
_entity_poly.type
_entity_poly.pdbx_seq_one_letter_code
_entity_poly.pdbx_strand_id
1 'polypeptide(L)'
;MYNVSKDLLGNKFKRIALILGWNFLSVLAVITIDYLKIIFNPSYKTILLIALSAGFYLWSVVSLIKFSRQVLNNNKYRLIPLSDKKLFFSDFLTSLVAYISYCLVSGGMLLVSLYYYMGKTSFLRVIIDGNTQTELLLKDLAIFFLGTVLILVGSTLVHLTMGCLESIFPFKSQKAFKIIFNCFMVAITAGISYLSLIEMSAVSMYRFIKVPTNLFTNLCLVEGFIVIAIVLIDLYLLENLSETTRS
;
A
#
# COMPACT_ATOMS: atom_id res chain seq x y z
N MET A 1 16.84 20.04 -4.60
CA MET A 1 15.67 19.15 -4.82
C MET A 1 16.10 17.70 -5.04
N TYR A 2 16.99 17.42 -6.01
CA TYR A 2 17.46 16.07 -6.36
C TYR A 2 18.12 15.29 -5.20
N ASN A 3 18.89 15.96 -4.33
CA ASN A 3 19.55 15.30 -3.20
C ASN A 3 18.57 14.86 -2.10
N VAL A 4 17.46 15.60 -1.90
CA VAL A 4 16.47 15.30 -0.86
C VAL A 4 15.59 14.14 -1.28
N SER A 5 15.10 14.17 -2.53
CA SER A 5 14.33 13.05 -3.09
C SER A 5 15.15 11.77 -3.15
N LYS A 6 16.46 11.86 -3.48
CA LYS A 6 17.36 10.70 -3.51
C LYS A 6 17.61 10.09 -2.13
N ASP A 7 17.83 10.90 -1.08
CA ASP A 7 18.01 10.42 0.30
C ASP A 7 16.70 9.80 0.84
N LEU A 8 15.55 10.46 0.61
CA LEU A 8 14.23 9.94 0.97
C LEU A 8 13.93 8.60 0.30
N LEU A 9 14.17 8.53 -1.01
CA LEU A 9 13.96 7.32 -1.79
C LEU A 9 14.89 6.21 -1.29
N GLY A 10 16.19 6.48 -1.13
CA GLY A 10 17.15 5.48 -0.61
C GLY A 10 16.75 4.92 0.75
N ASN A 11 16.29 5.76 1.68
CA ASN A 11 15.88 5.32 3.01
C ASN A 11 14.57 4.52 3.00
N LYS A 12 13.59 4.92 2.18
CA LYS A 12 12.34 4.16 1.98
C LYS A 12 12.61 2.80 1.33
N PHE A 13 13.42 2.77 0.29
CA PHE A 13 13.81 1.53 -0.39
C PHE A 13 14.57 0.58 0.52
N LYS A 14 15.49 1.06 1.37
CA LYS A 14 16.15 0.20 2.37
C LYS A 14 15.14 -0.48 3.31
N ARG A 15 14.14 0.26 3.79
CA ARG A 15 13.09 -0.30 4.67
C ARG A 15 12.24 -1.33 3.93
N ILE A 16 11.80 -1.01 2.72
CA ILE A 16 11.02 -1.94 1.90
C ILE A 16 11.83 -3.19 1.55
N ALA A 17 13.08 -3.03 1.14
CA ALA A 17 13.97 -4.14 0.81
C ALA A 17 14.16 -5.09 2.00
N LEU A 18 14.25 -4.55 3.22
CA LEU A 18 14.31 -5.36 4.44
C LEU A 18 13.02 -6.17 4.64
N ILE A 19 11.85 -5.56 4.44
CA ILE A 19 10.56 -6.26 4.55
C ILE A 19 10.41 -7.32 3.46
N LEU A 20 10.82 -7.01 2.22
CA LEU A 20 10.87 -7.99 1.12
C LEU A 20 11.80 -9.15 1.44
N GLY A 21 12.97 -8.90 2.05
CA GLY A 21 13.89 -9.95 2.49
C GLY A 21 13.23 -10.90 3.50
N TRP A 22 12.48 -10.37 4.48
CA TRP A 22 11.72 -11.21 5.40
C TRP A 22 10.59 -11.97 4.74
N ASN A 23 9.87 -11.35 3.80
CA ASN A 23 8.84 -12.02 3.03
C ASN A 23 9.45 -13.18 2.22
N PHE A 24 10.59 -12.96 1.57
CA PHE A 24 11.32 -13.98 0.82
C PHE A 24 11.76 -15.16 1.70
N LEU A 25 12.33 -14.88 2.87
CA LEU A 25 12.69 -15.91 3.84
C LEU A 25 11.47 -16.72 4.29
N SER A 26 10.32 -16.06 4.50
CA SER A 26 9.09 -16.73 4.92
C SER A 26 8.57 -17.69 3.84
N VAL A 27 8.62 -17.26 2.57
CA VAL A 27 8.24 -18.08 1.42
C VAL A 27 9.16 -19.29 1.30
N LEU A 28 10.48 -19.08 1.40
CA LEU A 28 11.46 -20.18 1.38
C LEU A 28 11.25 -21.17 2.53
N ALA A 29 10.93 -20.68 3.73
CA ALA A 29 10.64 -21.54 4.87
C ALA A 29 9.42 -22.44 4.60
N VAL A 30 8.34 -21.89 4.04
CA VAL A 30 7.14 -22.68 3.69
C VAL A 30 7.45 -23.73 2.61
N ILE A 31 8.25 -23.38 1.60
CA ILE A 31 8.71 -24.32 0.56
C ILE A 31 9.60 -25.42 1.16
N THR A 32 10.50 -25.07 2.09
CA THR A 32 11.40 -26.03 2.73
C THR A 32 10.63 -27.02 3.62
N ILE A 33 9.65 -26.52 4.39
CA ILE A 33 8.76 -27.35 5.21
C ILE A 33 7.95 -28.32 4.35
N ASP A 34 7.48 -27.86 3.18
CA ASP A 34 6.80 -28.69 2.19
C ASP A 34 7.72 -29.80 1.64
N TYR A 35 8.94 -29.45 1.25
CA TYR A 35 9.95 -30.39 0.76
C TYR A 35 10.29 -31.47 1.80
N LEU A 36 10.41 -31.08 3.07
CA LEU A 36 10.68 -31.98 4.20
C LEU A 36 9.44 -32.78 4.66
N LYS A 37 8.27 -32.56 4.04
CA LYS A 37 6.99 -33.25 4.33
C LYS A 37 6.55 -33.13 5.80
N ILE A 38 6.89 -32.03 6.47
CA ILE A 38 6.60 -31.83 7.90
C ILE A 38 5.10 -31.50 8.14
N ILE A 39 4.37 -31.00 7.13
CA ILE A 39 2.94 -30.64 7.22
C ILE A 39 2.07 -31.59 6.38
N PHE A 40 1.10 -32.22 7.05
CA PHE A 40 0.28 -33.34 6.56
C PHE A 40 -0.90 -33.00 5.61
N ASN A 41 -1.17 -31.74 5.26
CA ASN A 41 -2.24 -31.40 4.30
C ASN A 41 -1.82 -30.36 3.24
N PRO A 42 -2.13 -30.57 1.95
CA PRO A 42 -1.74 -29.69 0.85
C PRO A 42 -2.44 -28.32 0.87
N SER A 43 -3.72 -28.26 1.26
CA SER A 43 -4.50 -26.99 1.24
C SER A 43 -4.02 -25.95 2.26
N TYR A 44 -3.42 -26.38 3.38
CA TYR A 44 -2.92 -25.46 4.40
C TYR A 44 -1.70 -24.67 3.94
N LYS A 45 -0.93 -25.18 2.98
CA LYS A 45 0.33 -24.58 2.52
C LYS A 45 0.08 -23.31 1.72
N THR A 46 -0.86 -23.37 0.79
CA THR A 46 -1.25 -22.23 -0.05
C THR A 46 -1.91 -21.12 0.79
N ILE A 47 -2.79 -21.50 1.72
CA ILE A 47 -3.45 -20.55 2.62
C ILE A 47 -2.42 -19.84 3.51
N LEU A 48 -1.46 -20.60 4.09
CA LEU A 48 -0.40 -20.05 4.92
C LEU A 48 0.48 -19.07 4.14
N LEU A 49 0.86 -19.40 2.90
CA LEU A 49 1.68 -18.54 2.05
C LEU A 49 0.96 -17.22 1.70
N ILE A 50 -0.33 -17.30 1.36
CA ILE A 50 -1.16 -16.11 1.11
C ILE A 50 -1.28 -15.25 2.37
N ALA A 51 -1.55 -15.86 3.53
CA ALA A 51 -1.69 -15.15 4.80
C ALA A 51 -0.40 -14.43 5.21
N LEU A 52 0.76 -15.10 5.08
CA LEU A 52 2.07 -14.49 5.35
C LEU A 52 2.35 -13.32 4.42
N SER A 53 2.13 -13.50 3.11
CA SER A 53 2.33 -12.45 2.11
C SER A 53 1.44 -11.23 2.36
N ALA A 54 0.16 -11.46 2.73
CA ALA A 54 -0.78 -10.41 3.11
C ALA A 54 -0.34 -9.68 4.40
N GLY A 55 0.20 -10.41 5.39
CA GLY A 55 0.75 -9.82 6.61
C GLY A 55 1.95 -8.90 6.33
N PHE A 56 2.90 -9.34 5.50
CA PHE A 56 4.04 -8.51 5.09
C PHE A 56 3.60 -7.31 4.25
N TYR A 57 2.58 -7.48 3.41
CA TYR A 57 1.97 -6.39 2.66
C TYR A 57 1.44 -5.30 3.60
N LEU A 58 0.60 -5.64 4.58
CA LEU A 58 0.07 -4.67 5.54
C LEU A 58 1.21 -4.01 6.36
N TRP A 59 2.21 -4.80 6.75
CA TRP A 59 3.37 -4.27 7.47
C TRP A 59 4.16 -3.26 6.62
N SER A 60 4.35 -3.53 5.33
CA SER A 60 5.06 -2.63 4.41
C SER A 60 4.39 -1.26 4.30
N VAL A 61 3.07 -1.24 4.12
CA VAL A 61 2.26 -0.01 4.03
C VAL A 61 2.37 0.80 5.30
N VAL A 62 2.11 0.17 6.45
CA VAL A 62 2.16 0.85 7.75
C VAL A 62 3.57 1.37 8.06
N SER A 63 4.61 0.64 7.66
CA SER A 63 6.01 1.08 7.82
C SER A 63 6.32 2.31 6.98
N LEU A 64 5.83 2.37 5.73
CA LEU A 64 5.99 3.53 4.86
C LEU A 64 5.25 4.75 5.38
N ILE A 65 4.01 4.58 5.79
CA ILE A 65 3.17 5.63 6.40
C ILE A 65 3.87 6.23 7.63
N LYS A 66 4.40 5.38 8.51
CA LYS A 66 5.18 5.82 9.68
C LYS A 66 6.43 6.61 9.28
N PHE A 67 7.11 6.19 8.23
CA PHE A 67 8.30 6.87 7.75
C PHE A 67 7.95 8.24 7.15
N SER A 68 6.87 8.34 6.37
CA SER A 68 6.35 9.63 5.87
C SER A 68 6.09 10.63 7.01
N ARG A 69 5.50 10.17 8.13
CA ARG A 69 5.36 11.01 9.34
C ARG A 69 6.70 11.50 9.89
N GLN A 70 7.70 10.64 9.95
CA GLN A 70 9.03 11.00 10.46
C GLN A 70 9.70 12.05 9.57
N VAL A 71 9.46 12.01 8.26
CA VAL A 71 10.02 12.99 7.32
C VAL A 71 9.46 14.39 7.57
N LEU A 72 8.14 14.51 7.77
CA LEU A 72 7.48 15.79 8.02
C LEU A 72 7.87 16.42 9.36
N ASN A 73 8.14 15.60 10.38
CA ASN A 73 8.49 16.08 11.73
C ASN A 73 10.00 16.26 11.97
N ASN A 74 10.87 15.85 11.06
CA ASN A 74 12.31 15.85 11.30
C ASN A 74 12.99 17.15 10.85
N ASN A 75 13.70 17.78 11.80
CA ASN A 75 14.44 19.02 11.59
C ASN A 75 15.46 18.92 10.44
N LYS A 76 16.04 17.74 10.18
CA LYS A 76 16.98 17.52 9.06
C LYS A 76 16.38 17.89 7.69
N TYR A 77 15.08 17.67 7.49
CA TYR A 77 14.40 17.94 6.23
C TYR A 77 13.66 19.30 6.20
N ARG A 78 13.33 19.86 7.37
CA ARG A 78 12.77 21.22 7.52
C ARG A 78 13.80 22.35 7.36
N LEU A 79 15.09 22.08 7.60
CA LEU A 79 16.18 23.06 7.47
C LEU A 79 16.59 23.36 6.01
N ILE A 80 16.05 22.60 5.06
CA ILE A 80 16.26 22.83 3.63
C ILE A 80 15.22 23.87 3.20
N PRO A 81 15.58 24.97 2.52
CA PRO A 81 14.64 26.03 2.13
C PRO A 81 13.68 25.52 1.04
N LEU A 82 12.69 24.74 1.46
CA LEU A 82 11.62 24.16 0.66
C LEU A 82 10.30 24.44 1.37
N SER A 83 9.28 24.83 0.62
CA SER A 83 7.92 24.94 1.13
C SER A 83 7.42 23.58 1.63
N ASP A 84 6.68 23.57 2.74
CA ASP A 84 6.11 22.36 3.34
C ASP A 84 5.24 21.57 2.33
N LYS A 85 4.54 22.28 1.42
CA LYS A 85 3.78 21.70 0.29
C LYS A 85 4.67 20.92 -0.69
N LYS A 86 5.89 21.42 -0.96
CA LYS A 86 6.86 20.75 -1.85
C LYS A 86 7.50 19.54 -1.19
N LEU A 87 7.79 19.61 0.12
CA LEU A 87 8.31 18.47 0.87
C LEU A 87 7.27 17.34 0.93
N PHE A 88 6.01 17.69 1.20
CA PHE A 88 4.88 16.76 1.19
C PHE A 88 4.74 16.03 -0.15
N PHE A 89 4.72 16.76 -1.27
CA PHE A 89 4.60 16.13 -2.59
C PHE A 89 5.79 15.22 -2.92
N SER A 90 7.01 15.62 -2.55
CA SER A 90 8.20 14.78 -2.73
C SER A 90 8.16 13.51 -1.87
N ASP A 91 7.65 13.60 -0.64
CA ASP A 91 7.48 12.45 0.23
C ASP A 91 6.41 11.49 -0.33
N PHE A 92 5.27 12.03 -0.74
CA PHE A 92 4.19 11.27 -1.38
C PHE A 92 4.69 10.49 -2.60
N LEU A 93 5.34 11.16 -3.54
CA LEU A 93 5.84 10.53 -4.77
C LEU A 93 6.87 9.44 -4.48
N THR A 94 7.79 9.69 -3.54
CA THR A 94 8.79 8.69 -3.15
C THR A 94 8.18 7.51 -2.40
N SER A 95 7.13 7.70 -1.59
CA SER A 95 6.37 6.61 -0.96
C SER A 95 5.61 5.77 -1.99
N LEU A 96 4.99 6.42 -2.97
CA LEU A 96 4.27 5.77 -4.06
C LEU A 96 5.20 4.87 -4.90
N VAL A 97 6.34 5.40 -5.34
CA VAL A 97 7.34 4.62 -6.09
C VAL A 97 7.85 3.43 -5.26
N ALA A 98 8.16 3.68 -3.99
CA ALA A 98 8.66 2.63 -3.11
C ALA A 98 7.60 1.53 -2.92
N TYR A 99 6.34 1.89 -2.69
CA TYR A 99 5.26 0.92 -2.56
C TYR A 99 4.97 0.14 -3.87
N ILE A 100 4.93 0.80 -5.03
CA ILE A 100 4.77 0.11 -6.32
C ILE A 100 5.88 -0.91 -6.51
N SER A 101 7.13 -0.55 -6.19
CA SER A 101 8.25 -1.48 -6.29
C SER A 101 8.11 -2.67 -5.34
N TYR A 102 7.60 -2.47 -4.12
CA TYR A 102 7.28 -3.56 -3.19
C TYR A 102 6.26 -4.51 -3.80
N CYS A 103 5.16 -4.00 -4.32
CA CYS A 103 4.08 -4.79 -4.86
C CYS A 103 4.49 -5.59 -6.11
N LEU A 104 5.28 -5.00 -7.00
CA LEU A 104 5.80 -5.72 -8.18
C LEU A 104 6.70 -6.88 -7.77
N VAL A 105 7.64 -6.66 -6.86
CA VAL A 105 8.57 -7.71 -6.41
C VAL A 105 7.84 -8.78 -5.59
N SER A 106 7.03 -8.37 -4.61
CA SER A 106 6.25 -9.29 -3.77
C SER A 106 5.22 -10.07 -4.58
N GLY A 107 4.57 -9.44 -5.57
CA GLY A 107 3.63 -10.10 -6.47
C GLY A 107 4.32 -11.12 -7.36
N GLY A 108 5.49 -10.78 -7.93
CA GLY A 108 6.32 -11.73 -8.67
C GLY A 108 6.74 -12.93 -7.82
N MET A 109 7.16 -12.70 -6.58
CA MET A 109 7.51 -13.78 -5.64
C MET A 109 6.31 -14.69 -5.34
N LEU A 110 5.13 -14.12 -5.11
CA LEU A 110 3.90 -14.87 -4.86
C LEU A 110 3.49 -15.69 -6.09
N LEU A 111 3.59 -15.13 -7.30
CA LEU A 111 3.32 -15.85 -8.55
C LEU A 111 4.26 -17.05 -8.75
N VAL A 112 5.57 -16.86 -8.53
CA VAL A 112 6.56 -17.96 -8.60
C VAL A 112 6.25 -19.05 -7.56
N SER A 113 5.84 -18.65 -6.36
CA SER A 113 5.47 -19.58 -5.29
C SER A 113 4.20 -20.36 -5.63
N LEU A 114 3.17 -19.70 -6.16
CA LEU A 114 1.95 -20.36 -6.61
C LEU A 114 2.21 -21.33 -7.76
N TYR A 115 3.10 -20.97 -8.69
CA TYR A 115 3.51 -21.87 -9.76
C TYR A 115 4.12 -23.18 -9.23
N TYR A 116 4.95 -23.10 -8.19
CA TYR A 116 5.52 -24.27 -7.51
C TYR A 116 4.43 -25.19 -6.93
N TYR A 117 3.41 -24.62 -6.27
CA TYR A 117 2.36 -25.42 -5.61
C TYR A 117 1.22 -25.90 -6.52
N MET A 118 0.81 -25.12 -7.51
CA MET A 118 -0.34 -25.43 -8.38
C MET A 118 0.03 -26.33 -9.58
N GLY A 119 1.33 -26.40 -9.92
CA GLY A 119 1.83 -27.12 -11.09
C GLY A 119 1.56 -26.39 -12.42
N LYS A 120 2.39 -26.69 -13.43
CA LYS A 120 2.40 -26.01 -14.75
C LYS A 120 1.03 -25.91 -15.42
N THR A 121 0.27 -27.00 -15.45
CA THR A 121 -0.97 -27.11 -16.22
C THR A 121 -2.15 -26.34 -15.61
N SER A 122 -2.26 -26.32 -14.29
CA SER A 122 -3.28 -25.56 -13.57
C SER A 122 -2.98 -24.06 -13.56
N PHE A 123 -1.70 -23.70 -13.42
CA PHE A 123 -1.26 -22.30 -13.45
C PHE A 123 -1.45 -21.66 -14.83
N LEU A 124 -1.09 -22.37 -15.91
CA LEU A 124 -1.23 -21.87 -17.28
C LEU A 124 -2.70 -21.68 -17.71
N ARG A 125 -3.64 -22.52 -17.23
CA ARG A 125 -5.08 -22.34 -17.48
C ARG A 125 -5.67 -21.11 -16.80
N VAL A 126 -5.09 -20.67 -15.69
CA VAL A 126 -5.51 -19.45 -14.99
C VAL A 126 -4.97 -18.20 -15.70
N ILE A 127 -3.87 -18.32 -16.44
CA ILE A 127 -3.10 -17.17 -16.94
C ILE A 127 -3.18 -16.95 -18.46
N ILE A 128 -3.54 -17.95 -19.28
CA ILE A 128 -3.44 -17.82 -20.75
C ILE A 128 -4.81 -18.01 -21.43
N ASP A 129 -5.46 -16.90 -21.79
CA ASP A 129 -6.34 -16.82 -22.97
C ASP A 129 -6.35 -15.40 -23.58
N GLY A 130 -6.18 -15.31 -24.89
CA GLY A 130 -5.57 -14.16 -25.58
C GLY A 130 -6.45 -12.92 -25.83
N ASN A 131 -5.78 -11.76 -25.85
CA ASN A 131 -6.24 -10.39 -26.18
C ASN A 131 -7.24 -9.72 -25.23
N THR A 132 -8.12 -10.45 -24.56
CA THR A 132 -9.03 -9.88 -23.53
C THR A 132 -8.32 -9.62 -22.20
N GLN A 133 -7.26 -10.39 -21.91
CA GLN A 133 -6.48 -10.28 -20.68
C GLN A 133 -5.64 -9.01 -20.56
N THR A 134 -5.15 -8.42 -21.66
CA THR A 134 -4.31 -7.22 -21.59
C THR A 134 -5.10 -6.00 -21.12
N GLU A 135 -6.33 -5.82 -21.63
CA GLU A 135 -7.21 -4.75 -21.19
C GLU A 135 -7.76 -5.00 -19.78
N LEU A 136 -8.03 -6.27 -19.41
CA LEU A 136 -8.36 -6.64 -18.02
C LEU A 136 -7.22 -6.30 -17.07
N LEU A 137 -6.00 -6.72 -17.39
CA LEU A 137 -4.79 -6.45 -16.62
C LEU A 137 -4.56 -4.95 -16.47
N LEU A 138 -4.81 -4.17 -17.52
CA LEU A 138 -4.67 -2.71 -17.47
C LEU A 138 -5.73 -2.05 -16.58
N LYS A 139 -6.98 -2.55 -16.60
CA LYS A 139 -8.04 -2.10 -15.69
C LYS A 139 -7.74 -2.48 -14.24
N ASP A 140 -7.30 -3.70 -14.00
CA ASP A 140 -6.92 -4.20 -12.69
C ASP A 140 -5.73 -3.42 -12.13
N LEU A 141 -4.72 -3.13 -12.96
CA LEU A 141 -3.58 -2.30 -12.58
C LEU A 141 -4.01 -0.86 -12.26
N ALA A 142 -4.99 -0.31 -12.98
CA ALA A 142 -5.53 1.02 -12.72
C ALA A 142 -6.28 1.08 -11.39
N ILE A 143 -7.16 0.11 -11.09
CA ILE A 143 -7.87 0.00 -9.80
C ILE A 143 -6.87 -0.18 -8.67
N PHE A 144 -5.88 -1.06 -8.85
CA PHE A 144 -4.82 -1.28 -7.87
C PHE A 144 -4.03 0.01 -7.59
N PHE A 145 -3.67 0.76 -8.64
CA PHE A 145 -2.98 2.04 -8.51
C PHE A 145 -3.84 3.07 -7.77
N LEU A 146 -5.14 3.15 -8.10
CA LEU A 146 -6.04 4.11 -7.50
C LEU A 146 -6.31 3.83 -6.02
N GLY A 147 -6.55 2.56 -5.65
CA GLY A 147 -6.65 2.12 -4.27
C GLY A 147 -5.37 2.38 -3.48
N THR A 148 -4.20 2.22 -4.10
CA THR A 148 -2.90 2.56 -3.50
C THR A 148 -2.78 4.05 -3.20
N VAL A 149 -3.12 4.90 -4.16
CA VAL A 149 -3.12 6.35 -3.99
C VAL A 149 -4.10 6.74 -2.87
N LEU A 150 -5.27 6.12 -2.83
CA LEU A 150 -6.28 6.35 -1.80
C LEU A 150 -5.76 5.98 -0.39
N ILE A 151 -5.05 4.84 -0.25
CA ILE A 151 -4.40 4.46 1.01
C ILE A 151 -3.38 5.50 1.44
N LEU A 152 -2.51 5.96 0.52
CA LEU A 152 -1.46 6.93 0.83
C LEU A 152 -2.02 8.31 1.21
N VAL A 153 -2.96 8.81 0.41
CA VAL A 153 -3.61 10.11 0.67
C VAL A 153 -4.47 10.03 1.93
N GLY A 154 -5.32 9.01 2.06
CA GLY A 154 -6.12 8.78 3.27
C GLY A 154 -5.28 8.63 4.54
N SER A 155 -4.12 7.96 4.46
CA SER A 155 -3.21 7.85 5.61
C SER A 155 -2.66 9.20 6.07
N THR A 156 -2.43 10.10 5.13
CA THR A 156 -1.96 11.45 5.43
C THR A 156 -3.04 12.23 6.15
N LEU A 157 -4.29 12.15 5.70
CA LEU A 157 -5.43 12.78 6.35
C LEU A 157 -5.58 12.34 7.80
N VAL A 158 -5.53 11.04 8.06
CA VAL A 158 -5.60 10.53 9.44
C VAL A 158 -4.41 11.05 10.27
N HIS A 159 -3.23 11.17 9.68
CA HIS A 159 -2.07 11.72 10.36
C HIS A 159 -2.22 13.21 10.71
N LEU A 160 -2.68 14.05 9.79
CA LEU A 160 -2.85 15.48 10.00
C LEU A 160 -3.96 15.76 11.01
N THR A 161 -5.09 15.05 10.90
CA THR A 161 -6.19 15.13 11.85
C THR A 161 -5.76 14.68 13.25
N MET A 162 -4.95 13.63 13.37
CA MET A 162 -4.38 13.20 14.65
C MET A 162 -3.43 14.24 15.23
N GLY A 163 -2.59 14.88 14.42
CA GLY A 163 -1.73 15.98 14.86
C GLY A 163 -2.53 17.17 15.42
N CYS A 164 -3.67 17.48 14.81
CA CYS A 164 -4.62 18.48 15.30
C CYS A 164 -5.30 18.04 16.62
N LEU A 165 -5.65 16.77 16.75
CA LEU A 165 -6.23 16.25 18.00
C LEU A 165 -5.21 16.24 19.16
N GLU A 166 -3.93 15.96 18.89
CA GLU A 166 -2.85 16.01 19.88
C GLU A 166 -2.63 17.42 20.44
N SER A 167 -2.88 18.48 19.66
CA SER A 167 -2.76 19.86 20.15
C SER A 167 -3.98 20.31 20.98
N ILE A 168 -5.16 19.76 20.71
CA ILE A 168 -6.40 20.08 21.44
C ILE A 168 -6.51 19.28 22.74
N PHE A 169 -6.07 18.02 22.75
CA PHE A 169 -6.17 17.12 23.90
C PHE A 169 -4.80 16.64 24.38
N PRO A 170 -4.33 17.08 25.57
CA PRO A 170 -3.08 16.62 26.15
C PRO A 170 -3.25 15.21 26.76
N PHE A 171 -3.35 14.19 25.90
CA PHE A 171 -3.48 12.80 26.33
C PHE A 171 -2.18 12.34 27.03
N LYS A 172 -2.25 12.13 28.34
CA LYS A 172 -1.15 11.67 29.21
C LYS A 172 -0.56 10.30 28.83
N SER A 173 -1.20 9.51 27.96
CA SER A 173 -0.76 8.16 27.56
C SER A 173 -0.38 8.05 26.08
N GLN A 174 0.63 8.80 25.66
CA GLN A 174 1.14 8.79 24.27
C GLN A 174 1.45 7.40 23.68
N LYS A 175 1.73 6.39 24.52
CA LYS A 175 1.98 5.00 24.06
C LYS A 175 0.70 4.30 23.58
N ALA A 176 -0.38 4.37 24.34
CA ALA A 176 -1.65 3.72 23.98
C ALA A 176 -2.24 4.35 22.72
N PHE A 177 -2.17 5.68 22.62
CA PHE A 177 -2.65 6.43 21.45
C PHE A 177 -1.89 6.05 20.16
N LYS A 178 -0.57 5.88 20.22
CA LYS A 178 0.24 5.39 19.09
C LYS A 178 -0.12 3.97 18.65
N ILE A 179 -0.49 3.10 19.60
CA ILE A 179 -0.92 1.72 19.28
C ILE A 179 -2.27 1.75 18.57
N ILE A 180 -3.26 2.45 19.15
CA ILE A 180 -4.61 2.58 18.56
C ILE A 180 -4.52 3.14 17.14
N PHE A 181 -3.70 4.17 16.94
CA PHE A 181 -3.47 4.74 15.62
C PHE A 181 -2.90 3.72 14.62
N ASN A 182 -1.90 2.94 15.03
CA ASN A 182 -1.34 1.92 14.13
C ASN A 182 -2.38 0.84 13.78
N CYS A 183 -3.20 0.41 14.74
CA CYS A 183 -4.29 -0.53 14.49
C CYS A 183 -5.32 0.05 13.52
N PHE A 184 -5.67 1.32 13.69
CA PHE A 184 -6.58 2.04 12.79
C PHE A 184 -6.00 2.13 11.36
N MET A 185 -4.71 2.42 11.23
CA MET A 185 -4.02 2.43 9.93
C MET A 185 -4.00 1.06 9.25
N VAL A 186 -3.77 -0.02 10.02
CA VAL A 186 -3.88 -1.39 9.51
C VAL A 186 -5.30 -1.67 9.02
N ALA A 187 -6.32 -1.31 9.81
CA ALA A 187 -7.72 -1.55 9.48
C ALA A 187 -8.16 -0.80 8.21
N ILE A 188 -7.81 0.48 8.07
CA ILE A 188 -8.08 1.25 6.84
C ILE A 188 -7.37 0.62 5.65
N THR A 189 -6.08 0.29 5.79
CA THR A 189 -5.30 -0.30 4.69
C THR A 189 -5.93 -1.62 4.25
N ALA A 190 -6.26 -2.51 5.19
CA ALA A 190 -6.90 -3.79 4.90
C ALA A 190 -8.30 -3.60 4.28
N GLY A 191 -9.09 -2.65 4.80
CA GLY A 191 -10.42 -2.33 4.30
C GLY A 191 -10.41 -1.84 2.85
N ILE A 192 -9.55 -0.86 2.52
CA ILE A 192 -9.41 -0.36 1.15
C ILE A 192 -8.89 -1.47 0.24
N SER A 193 -7.87 -2.22 0.67
CA SER A 193 -7.32 -3.31 -0.14
C SER A 193 -8.37 -4.39 -0.44
N TYR A 194 -9.21 -4.73 0.54
CA TYR A 194 -10.29 -5.69 0.38
C TYR A 194 -11.38 -5.17 -0.58
N LEU A 195 -11.74 -3.89 -0.48
CA LEU A 195 -12.70 -3.26 -1.36
C LEU A 195 -12.20 -3.20 -2.81
N SER A 196 -10.94 -2.79 -3.02
CA SER A 196 -10.31 -2.81 -4.35
C SER A 196 -10.27 -4.22 -4.94
N LEU A 197 -10.04 -5.27 -4.13
CA LEU A 197 -10.11 -6.65 -4.60
C LEU A 197 -11.52 -7.06 -5.06
N ILE A 198 -12.56 -6.66 -4.31
CA ILE A 198 -13.95 -6.90 -4.71
C ILE A 198 -14.23 -6.21 -6.05
N GLU A 199 -13.81 -4.97 -6.20
CA GLU A 199 -14.04 -4.19 -7.41
C GLU A 199 -13.30 -4.75 -8.63
N MET A 200 -12.03 -5.14 -8.48
CA MET A 200 -11.27 -5.87 -9.50
C MET A 200 -12.01 -7.16 -9.89
N SER A 201 -12.49 -7.92 -8.91
CA SER A 201 -13.24 -9.15 -9.17
C SER A 201 -14.54 -8.87 -9.94
N ALA A 202 -15.27 -7.81 -9.60
CA ALA A 202 -16.51 -7.42 -10.27
C ALA A 202 -16.24 -6.98 -11.72
N VAL A 203 -15.26 -6.10 -11.94
CA VAL A 203 -14.84 -5.66 -13.28
C VAL A 203 -14.42 -6.86 -14.13
N SER A 204 -13.71 -7.81 -13.55
CA SER A 204 -13.30 -9.03 -14.25
C SER A 204 -14.48 -9.92 -14.64
N MET A 205 -15.45 -10.09 -13.73
CA MET A 205 -16.63 -10.94 -13.93
C MET A 205 -17.58 -10.36 -14.99
N TYR A 206 -17.91 -9.07 -14.92
CA TYR A 206 -18.80 -8.44 -15.90
C TYR A 206 -18.25 -8.52 -17.30
N ARG A 207 -16.92 -8.48 -17.42
CA ARG A 207 -16.25 -8.64 -18.71
C ARG A 207 -16.21 -10.09 -19.19
N PHE A 208 -16.01 -11.06 -18.30
CA PHE A 208 -16.09 -12.47 -18.65
C PHE A 208 -17.48 -12.84 -19.20
N ILE A 209 -18.53 -12.29 -18.60
CA ILE A 209 -19.94 -12.50 -19.02
C ILE A 209 -20.30 -11.59 -20.22
N LYS A 210 -19.37 -10.76 -20.72
CA LYS A 210 -19.55 -9.80 -21.84
C LYS A 210 -20.72 -8.84 -21.64
N VAL A 211 -20.99 -8.43 -20.40
CA VAL A 211 -22.03 -7.44 -20.10
C VAL A 211 -21.44 -6.05 -20.32
N PRO A 212 -22.00 -5.21 -21.21
CA PRO A 212 -21.57 -3.83 -21.36
C PRO A 212 -21.89 -3.06 -20.08
N THR A 213 -20.85 -2.65 -19.35
CA THR A 213 -20.99 -1.91 -18.10
C THR A 213 -19.98 -0.76 -18.04
N ASN A 214 -20.43 0.38 -17.51
CA ASN A 214 -19.57 1.54 -17.23
C ASN A 214 -18.95 1.48 -15.82
N LEU A 215 -18.95 0.29 -15.20
CA LEU A 215 -18.56 0.12 -13.79
C LEU A 215 -17.12 0.57 -13.55
N PHE A 216 -16.18 0.17 -14.42
CA PHE A 216 -14.79 0.60 -14.34
C PHE A 216 -14.65 2.13 -14.41
N THR A 217 -15.31 2.77 -15.38
CA THR A 217 -15.25 4.22 -15.55
C THR A 217 -15.84 4.96 -14.36
N ASN A 218 -16.99 4.51 -13.86
CA ASN A 218 -17.65 5.10 -12.69
C ASN A 218 -16.78 4.98 -11.45
N LEU A 219 -16.16 3.82 -11.24
CA LEU A 219 -15.23 3.58 -10.14
C LEU A 219 -14.05 4.54 -10.20
N CYS A 220 -13.39 4.66 -11.36
CA CYS A 220 -12.27 5.59 -11.52
C CYS A 220 -12.67 7.05 -11.27
N LEU A 221 -13.87 7.45 -11.68
CA LEU A 221 -14.38 8.80 -11.43
C LEU A 221 -14.65 9.06 -9.95
N VAL A 222 -15.31 8.11 -9.26
CA VAL A 222 -15.65 8.24 -7.83
C VAL A 222 -14.39 8.22 -6.98
N GLU A 223 -13.53 7.22 -7.13
CA GLU A 223 -12.28 7.13 -6.37
C GLU A 223 -11.34 8.30 -6.71
N GLY A 224 -11.25 8.70 -7.97
CA GLY A 224 -10.48 9.87 -8.39
C GLY A 224 -10.97 11.16 -7.74
N PHE A 225 -12.28 11.36 -7.66
CA PHE A 225 -12.88 12.50 -6.96
C PHE A 225 -12.55 12.46 -5.45
N ILE A 226 -12.67 11.30 -4.81
CA ILE A 226 -12.34 11.13 -3.39
C ILE A 226 -10.87 11.47 -3.13
N VAL A 227 -9.95 10.97 -3.97
CA VAL A 227 -8.51 11.27 -3.87
C VAL A 227 -8.28 12.77 -3.95
N ILE A 228 -8.86 13.46 -4.95
CA ILE A 228 -8.71 14.92 -5.09
C ILE A 228 -9.25 15.65 -3.86
N ALA A 229 -10.43 15.26 -3.38
CA ALA A 229 -11.05 15.87 -2.20
C ALA A 229 -10.15 15.73 -0.97
N ILE A 230 -9.60 14.54 -0.72
CA ILE A 230 -8.71 14.33 0.43
C ILE A 230 -7.40 15.12 0.27
N VAL A 231 -6.79 15.16 -0.92
CA VAL A 231 -5.58 15.98 -1.15
C VAL A 231 -5.82 17.45 -0.86
N LEU A 232 -6.98 18.00 -1.24
CA LEU A 232 -7.33 19.39 -0.94
C LEU A 232 -7.48 19.63 0.57
N ILE A 233 -8.13 18.70 1.29
CA ILE A 233 -8.25 18.77 2.74
C ILE A 233 -6.87 18.66 3.41
N ASP A 234 -6.01 17.76 2.95
CA ASP A 234 -4.66 17.60 3.48
C ASP A 234 -3.83 18.87 3.30
N LEU A 235 -3.89 19.50 2.13
CA LEU A 235 -3.19 20.76 1.88
C LEU A 235 -3.71 21.89 2.78
N TYR A 236 -5.02 21.96 2.98
CA TYR A 236 -5.65 22.94 3.88
C TYR A 236 -5.23 22.73 5.34
N LEU A 237 -5.27 21.49 5.83
CA LEU A 237 -4.83 21.15 7.20
C LEU A 237 -3.35 21.43 7.41
N LEU A 238 -2.51 21.13 6.42
CA LEU A 238 -1.06 21.32 6.48
C LEU A 238 -0.69 22.81 6.55
N GLU A 239 -1.44 23.68 5.86
CA GLU A 239 -1.29 25.13 5.94
C GLU A 239 -1.58 25.64 7.36
N ASN A 240 -2.75 25.31 7.91
CA ASN A 240 -3.17 25.73 9.25
C ASN A 240 -2.29 25.15 10.39
N LEU A 241 -1.78 23.92 10.23
CA LEU A 241 -0.86 23.30 11.19
C LEU A 241 0.55 23.93 11.15
N SER A 242 0.98 24.39 9.98
CA SER A 242 2.28 25.07 9.83
C SER A 242 2.29 26.46 10.48
N GLU A 243 1.14 27.14 10.49
CA GLU A 243 0.96 28.46 11.10
C GLU A 243 0.92 28.38 12.64
N THR A 244 0.22 27.39 13.19
CA THR A 244 0.08 27.19 14.65
C THR A 244 1.34 26.66 15.35
N THR A 245 2.29 26.07 14.61
CA THR A 245 3.57 25.59 15.17
C THR A 245 4.74 26.57 14.98
N ARG A 246 4.54 27.69 14.27
CA ARG A 246 5.55 28.74 14.03
C ARG A 246 5.41 29.97 14.92
N SER A 247 4.42 30.04 15.80
CA SER A 247 4.31 31.04 16.89
C SER A 247 4.95 30.54 18.17
#